data_AF-A0A0J0Y007-F1
#
_entry.id   AF-A0A0J0Y007-F1
#
_cell.length_a   1.000
_cell.length_b   1.000
_cell.length_c   1.000
_cell.angle_alpha   90.00
_cell.angle_beta   90.00
_cell.angle_gamma   90.00
#
_symmetry.space_group_name_H-M   'P 1'
#
loop_
_entity.id
_entity.type
_entity.pdbx_description
1 polymer ?
#
loop_
_entity_poly.entity_id
_entity_poly.type
_entity_poly.pdbx_seq_one_letter_code
_entity_poly.pdbx_strand_id
1 'polypeptide(L)' 'MFLATLIVPFYLLAIIAIFFMNSFQKGMLFMVMMLIATFILFLFITNPLPSAMAVICFMALFAFKLKD' A
#
# COMPACT_ATOMS: atom_id res chain seq x y z
N MET A 1 -5.54 -7.17 -16.45
CA MET A 1 -6.89 -7.76 -16.31
C MET A 1 -7.13 -8.23 -14.87
N PHE A 2 -6.41 -9.25 -14.38
CA PHE A 2 -6.53 -9.75 -12.99
C PHE A 2 -6.40 -8.67 -11.90
N LEU A 3 -5.41 -7.77 -12.03
CA LEU A 3 -5.19 -6.66 -11.09
C LEU A 3 -6.35 -5.67 -11.02
N ALA A 4 -6.95 -5.31 -12.16
CA ALA A 4 -8.09 -4.39 -12.17
C ALA A 4 -9.31 -5.02 -11.48
N THR A 5 -9.52 -6.33 -11.67
CA THR A 5 -10.59 -7.08 -11.01
C THR A 5 -10.47 -7.11 -9.49
N LEU A 6 -9.24 -7.09 -8.95
CA LEU A 6 -9.00 -7.02 -7.51
C LEU A 6 -9.04 -5.57 -6.99
N ILE A 7 -8.44 -4.63 -7.71
CA ILE A 7 -8.30 -3.24 -7.26
C ILE A 7 -9.65 -2.52 -7.20
N VAL A 8 -10.52 -2.73 -8.19
CA VAL A 8 -11.83 -2.05 -8.28
C VAL A 8 -12.71 -2.28 -7.04
N PRO A 9 -12.95 -3.51 -6.54
CA PRO A 9 -13.75 -3.72 -5.33
C PRO A 9 -13.09 -3.14 -4.07
N PHE A 10 -11.75 -3.15 -3.97
CA PHE A 10 -11.05 -2.51 -2.85
C PHE A 10 -11.25 -1.00 -2.82
N TYR A 11 -11.18 -0.32 -3.97
CA TYR A 11 -11.43 1.12 -4.04
C TYR A 11 -12.91 1.46 -3.82
N LEU A 12 -13.84 0.62 -4.27
CA LEU A 12 -15.26 0.76 -3.96
C LEU A 12 -15.52 0.66 -2.45
N LEU A 13 -14.97 -0.36 -1.79
CA LEU A 13 -15.02 -0.49 -0.33
C LEU A 13 -14.39 0.70 0.37
N ALA A 14 -13.29 1.25 -0.16
CA ALA A 14 -12.65 2.42 0.40
C ALA A 14 -13.51 3.68 0.31
N ILE A 15 -14.12 3.93 -0.85
CA ILE A 15 -15.05 5.04 -1.05
C ILE A 15 -16.24 4.91 -0.10
N ILE A 16 -16.80 3.71 0.02
CA ILE A 16 -17.89 3.43 0.97
C ILE A 16 -17.43 3.69 2.41
N ALA A 17 -16.25 3.22 2.80
CA ALA A 17 -15.69 3.42 4.14
C ALA A 17 -15.47 4.90 4.48
N ILE A 18 -15.14 5.75 3.52
CA ILE A 18 -15.01 7.20 3.71
C ILE A 18 -16.35 7.81 4.13
N PHE A 19 -17.48 7.36 3.58
CA PHE A 19 -18.81 7.84 3.98
C PHE A 19 -19.20 7.42 5.41
N PHE A 20 -18.62 6.33 5.92
CA PHE A 20 -18.81 5.89 7.31
C PHE A 20 -17.78 6.49 8.28
N MET A 21 -16.70 7.10 7.77
CA MET A 21 -15.74 7.80 8.58
C MET A 21 -16.27 9.20 8.90
N ASN A 22 -16.55 9.44 10.18
CA ASN A 22 -17.05 10.71 10.72
C ASN A 22 -16.07 11.91 10.59
N SER A 23 -15.00 11.78 9.81
CA SER A 23 -13.98 12.80 9.57
C SER A 23 -13.37 12.65 8.18
N PHE A 24 -13.45 13.72 7.39
CA PHE A 24 -12.87 13.80 6.06
C PHE A 24 -11.37 13.51 6.04
N GLN A 25 -10.63 13.98 7.06
CA GLN A 25 -9.19 13.75 7.17
C GLN A 25 -8.84 12.26 7.30
N LYS A 26 -9.65 11.50 8.06
CA LYS A 26 -9.45 10.04 8.19
C LYS A 26 -9.73 9.32 6.87
N GLY A 27 -10.76 9.76 6.15
CA GLY A 27 -11.08 9.23 4.83
C GLY A 27 -9.96 9.48 3.80
N MET A 28 -9.40 10.69 3.79
CA MET A 28 -8.27 11.03 2.92
C MET A 28 -7.02 10.21 3.26
N LEU A 29 -6.69 10.05 4.54
CA LEU A 29 -5.60 9.19 5.00
C LEU A 29 -5.80 7.72 4.58
N PHE A 30 -7.03 7.22 4.69
CA PHE A 30 -7.38 5.87 4.26
C PHE A 30 -7.19 5.67 2.75
N MET A 31 -7.61 6.66 1.95
CA MET A 31 -7.44 6.64 0.50
C MET A 31 -5.96 6.63 0.09
N VAL A 32 -5.13 7.45 0.73
CA VAL A 32 -3.68 7.48 0.51
C VAL A 32 -3.03 6.15 0.89
N MET A 33 -3.44 5.55 2.01
CA MET A 33 -2.94 4.24 2.44
C MET A 33 -3.30 3.13 1.45
N MET A 34 -4.53 3.14 0.92
CA MET A 34 -4.97 2.22 -0.15
C MET A 34 -4.15 2.41 -1.44
N LEU A 35 -3.87 3.66 -1.83
CA LEU A 35 -3.03 3.97 -3.00
C LEU A 35 -1.62 3.39 -2.85
N ILE A 36 -0.99 3.59 -1.70
CA ILE A 36 0.33 3.05 -1.37
C ILE A 36 0.30 1.52 -1.41
N ALA A 37 -0.67 0.87 -0.77
CA ALA A 37 -0.78 -0.59 -0.79
C ALA A 37 -0.94 -1.15 -2.21
N THR A 38 -1.75 -0.48 -3.04
CA THR A 38 -1.96 -0.87 -4.44
C THR A 38 -0.68 -0.70 -5.26
N PHE A 39 0.07 0.38 -5.04
CA PHE A 39 1.34 0.65 -5.69
C PHE A 39 2.42 -0.38 -5.32
N ILE A 40 2.50 -0.76 -4.03
CA ILE A 40 3.40 -1.81 -3.57
C ILE A 40 3.05 -3.14 -4.23
N LEU A 41 1.78 -3.54 -4.23
CA LEU A 41 1.33 -4.76 -4.90
C LEU A 41 1.68 -4.75 -6.39
N PHE A 42 1.53 -3.61 -7.06
CA PHE A 42 1.89 -3.44 -8.46
C PHE A 42 3.40 -3.58 -8.69
N LEU A 43 4.24 -3.01 -7.82
CA LEU A 43 5.70 -3.17 -7.85
C LEU A 43 6.11 -4.65 -7.72
N PHE A 44 5.48 -5.39 -6.81
CA PHE A 44 5.77 -6.81 -6.63
C PHE A 44 5.33 -7.68 -7.82
N ILE A 45 4.22 -7.35 -8.47
CA ILE A 45 3.72 -8.09 -9.63
C ILE A 45 4.52 -7.78 -10.89
N THR A 46 4.91 -6.51 -11.09
CA THR A 46 5.61 -6.09 -12.31
C THR A 46 7.12 -6.32 -12.24
N ASN A 47 7.72 -6.19 -11.06
CA ASN A 47 9.16 -6.32 -10.86
C ASN A 47 9.44 -7.04 -9.53
N PRO A 48 9.26 -8.37 -9.45
CA PRO A 48 9.33 -9.13 -8.20
C PRO A 48 10.71 -9.11 -7.56
N LEU A 49 11.79 -9.22 -8.35
CA LEU A 49 13.17 -9.23 -7.82
C LEU A 49 13.59 -7.84 -7.27
N PRO A 50 13.44 -6.73 -8.03
CA PRO A 50 13.82 -5.40 -7.55
C PRO A 50 13.01 -4.92 -6.34
N SER A 51 11.72 -5.24 -6.29
CA SER A 51 10.84 -4.87 -5.17
C SER A 51 11.18 -5.63 -3.89
N ALA A 52 11.42 -6.94 -3.97
CA ALA A 52 11.90 -7.72 -2.84
C ALA A 52 13.26 -7.22 -2.33
N MET A 53 14.18 -6.91 -3.23
CA MET A 53 15.50 -6.35 -2.90
C MET A 53 15.39 -4.99 -2.21
N ALA A 54 14.50 -4.11 -2.68
CA ALA A 54 14.24 -2.81 -2.05
C ALA A 54 13.71 -2.96 -0.62
N VAL A 55 12.77 -3.89 -0.40
CA VAL A 55 12.23 -4.18 0.94
C VAL A 55 13.30 -4.75 1.86
N ILE A 56 14.13 -5.67 1.37
CA ILE A 56 15.25 -6.22 2.14
C ILE A 56 16.27 -5.14 2.49
N CYS A 57 16.61 -4.24 1.56
CA CYS A 57 17.49 -3.09 1.82
C CYS A 57 16.89 -2.15 2.86
N PHE A 58 15.59 -1.84 2.80
CA PHE A 58 14.92 -1.04 3.82
C PHE A 58 14.97 -1.73 5.19
N MET A 59 14.64 -3.02 5.26
CA MET A 59 14.74 -3.80 6.50
C MET A 59 16.17 -3.82 7.05
N ALA A 60 17.18 -3.96 6.19
CA ALA A 60 18.58 -3.93 6.57
C ALA A 60 19.00 -2.57 7.13
N LEU A 61 18.55 -1.45 6.53
CA LEU A 61 18.82 -0.10 7.02
C LEU A 61 18.24 0.13 8.43
N PHE A 62 17.07 -0.44 8.74
CA PHE A 62 16.49 -0.36 10.09
C PHE A 62 17.14 -1.36 11.06
N ALA A 63 17.51 -2.55 10.62
CA ALA A 63 18.18 -3.56 11.44
C ALA A 63 19.59 -3.14 11.87
N PHE A 64 20.31 -2.40 11.02
CA PHE A 64 21.63 -1.85 11.35
C PHE A 64 21.58 -0.65 12.30
N LYS A 65 20.43 0.00 12.48
CA LYS A 65 20.30 1.23 13.28
C LYS A 65 19.88 1.02 14.74
N LEU A 66 19.85 -0.23 15.22
CA LEU A 66 19.48 -0.63 16.59
C LEU A 66 20.61 -1.40 17.27
N LYS A 67 21.86 -0.95 17.12
CA LYS A 67 23.02 -1.52 17.81
C LYS A 67 23.97 -0.45 18.38
N ASP A 68 23.39 0.66 18.85
CA ASP A 68 24.03 1.62 19.75
C ASP A 68 23.02 2.04 20.83
#